data_AF-A0A355GZD1-F1
#
_entry.id   AF-A0A355GZD1-F1
#
_cell.length_a   1.000
_cell.length_b   1.000
_cell.length_c   1.000
_cell.angle_alpha   90.00
_cell.angle_beta   90.00
_cell.angle_gamma   90.00
#
_symmetry.space_group_name_H-M   'P 1'
#
loop_
_entity.id
_entity.type
_entity.pdbx_description
1 polymer ?
#
loop_
_entity_poly.entity_id
_entity_poly.type
_entity_poly.pdbx_seq_one_letter_code
_entity_poly.pdbx_strand_id
1 'polypeptide(L)'
;MQFQAVLSNQHHPEYGVATVPFPIPNAEYDNIIALLEPFEIGDAVRRDCRIEEVSGNFPILTQLERTDANLDELDYLAKRLDSFDDYEKTQFQGMASRLDLHGVDEFINLTFCCQEVTVVTDFNNLESLGRRHYLTLGGGASMEEMQGRDFRSVALALLDGEVGRVTHYGVVYDNGFEMSQLYDGHSFPQYRYEDCLMEVEMSSRYAPPDSPAAYLYLPVSQTQIERTMLRVGINNYGDLCLRFLESELPEEVDAALDFENE
;
A
#
# COMPACT_ATOMS: atom_id res chain seq x y z
N MET A 1 8.79 -5.94 -9.88
CA MET A 1 8.51 -6.98 -8.86
C MET A 1 9.17 -6.55 -7.57
N GLN A 2 8.38 -6.40 -6.51
CA GLN A 2 8.85 -6.00 -5.18
C GLN A 2 9.10 -7.19 -4.27
N PHE A 3 8.17 -8.15 -4.28
CA PHE A 3 8.32 -9.42 -3.60
C PHE A 3 7.53 -10.49 -4.34
N GLN A 4 7.79 -11.74 -3.99
CA GLN A 4 6.96 -12.88 -4.35
C GLN A 4 6.55 -13.58 -3.06
N ALA A 5 5.36 -14.17 -3.06
CA ALA A 5 4.88 -14.97 -1.94
C ALA A 5 4.55 -16.39 -2.41
N VAL A 6 4.85 -17.36 -1.55
CA VAL A 6 4.34 -18.73 -1.66
C VAL A 6 3.05 -18.80 -0.86
N LEU A 7 1.96 -19.12 -1.54
CA LEU A 7 0.60 -19.12 -0.99
C LEU A 7 0.06 -20.54 -0.94
N SER A 8 -0.65 -20.86 0.14
CA SER A 8 -1.30 -22.16 0.34
C SER A 8 -2.72 -21.98 0.89
N ASN A 9 -3.48 -23.07 0.91
CA ASN A 9 -4.75 -23.13 1.62
C ASN A 9 -4.51 -23.68 3.04
N GLN A 10 -4.79 -22.88 4.07
CA GLN A 10 -4.60 -23.29 5.46
C GLN A 10 -5.42 -24.54 5.83
N HIS A 11 -6.61 -24.70 5.25
CA HIS A 11 -7.53 -25.80 5.54
C HIS A 11 -7.30 -27.03 4.66
N HIS A 12 -6.65 -26.85 3.51
CA HIS A 12 -6.35 -27.89 2.53
C HIS A 12 -4.88 -27.87 2.11
N PRO A 13 -3.93 -28.11 3.03
CA PRO A 13 -2.50 -28.10 2.73
C PRO A 13 -2.11 -29.16 1.67
N GLU A 14 -2.93 -30.19 1.47
CA GLU A 14 -2.76 -31.21 0.43
C GLU A 14 -2.89 -30.68 -1.00
N TYR A 15 -3.49 -29.50 -1.19
CA TYR A 15 -3.60 -28.88 -2.51
C TYR A 15 -2.27 -28.29 -3.01
N GLY A 16 -1.26 -28.22 -2.13
CA GLY A 16 0.07 -27.72 -2.47
C GLY A 16 0.16 -26.20 -2.32
N VAL A 17 1.06 -25.60 -3.09
CA VAL A 17 1.36 -24.17 -3.01
C VAL A 17 1.42 -23.52 -4.38
N ALA A 18 1.10 -22.23 -4.44
CA ALA A 18 1.27 -21.38 -5.61
C ALA A 18 2.29 -20.28 -5.30
N THR A 19 3.20 -19.99 -6.23
CA THR A 19 4.11 -18.84 -6.10
C THR A 19 3.60 -17.70 -6.96
N VAL A 20 3.31 -16.56 -6.34
CA VAL A 20 2.79 -15.36 -7.01
C VAL A 20 3.78 -14.22 -6.88
N PRO A 21 4.25 -13.62 -8.00
CA PRO A 21 5.05 -12.40 -7.98
C PRO A 21 4.14 -11.17 -7.83
N PHE A 22 4.59 -10.20 -7.03
CA PHE A 22 3.89 -8.94 -6.80
C PHE A 22 4.77 -7.71 -7.15
N PRO A 23 4.19 -6.60 -7.62
CA PRO A 23 2.79 -6.45 -7.99
C PRO A 23 2.43 -7.31 -9.21
N ILE A 24 1.17 -7.72 -9.29
CA ILE A 24 0.59 -8.50 -10.40
C ILE A 24 0.38 -7.53 -11.57
N PRO A 25 1.01 -7.77 -12.74
CA PRO A 25 0.75 -6.97 -13.93
C PRO A 25 -0.73 -7.05 -14.33
N ASN A 26 -1.34 -5.93 -14.73
CA ASN A 26 -2.75 -5.91 -15.12
C ASN A 26 -3.09 -6.93 -16.22
N ALA A 27 -2.19 -7.16 -17.17
CA ALA A 27 -2.37 -8.17 -18.23
C ALA A 27 -2.34 -9.63 -17.74
N GLU A 28 -1.80 -9.89 -16.55
CA GLU A 28 -1.66 -11.23 -15.96
C GLU A 28 -2.65 -11.48 -14.82
N TYR A 29 -3.45 -10.47 -14.44
CA TYR A 29 -4.33 -10.57 -13.28
C TYR A 29 -5.30 -11.76 -13.37
N ASP A 30 -6.02 -11.89 -14.48
CA ASP A 30 -6.96 -13.01 -14.70
C ASP A 30 -6.24 -14.37 -14.73
N ASN A 31 -5.02 -14.42 -15.28
CA ASN A 31 -4.22 -15.64 -15.30
C ASN A 31 -3.81 -16.07 -13.89
N ILE A 32 -3.45 -15.12 -13.03
CA ILE A 32 -3.12 -15.41 -11.62
C ILE A 32 -4.35 -15.88 -10.86
N ILE A 33 -5.52 -15.26 -11.06
CA ILE A 33 -6.76 -15.74 -10.42
C ILE A 33 -7.05 -17.19 -10.84
N ALA A 34 -7.00 -17.49 -12.14
CA ALA A 34 -7.21 -18.85 -12.65
C ALA A 34 -6.15 -19.86 -12.14
N LEU A 35 -4.90 -19.41 -11.92
CA LEU A 35 -3.84 -20.24 -11.35
C LEU A 35 -4.14 -20.64 -9.89
N LEU A 36 -4.84 -19.80 -9.13
CA LEU A 36 -5.14 -20.03 -7.72
C LEU A 36 -6.39 -20.89 -7.48
N GLU A 37 -7.30 -20.95 -8.47
CA GLU A 37 -8.55 -21.73 -8.36
C GLU A 37 -8.34 -23.19 -7.90
N PRO A 38 -7.38 -23.97 -8.42
CA PRO A 38 -7.18 -25.37 -8.00
C PRO A 38 -6.72 -25.52 -6.55
N PHE A 39 -6.21 -24.45 -5.94
CA PHE A 39 -5.80 -24.42 -4.54
C PHE A 39 -6.94 -23.94 -3.61
N GLU A 40 -8.10 -23.58 -4.17
CA GLU A 40 -9.24 -23.02 -3.43
C GLU A 40 -8.85 -21.80 -2.57
N ILE A 41 -8.01 -20.91 -3.13
CA ILE A 41 -7.62 -19.63 -2.52
C ILE A 41 -7.76 -18.49 -3.54
N GLY A 42 -7.65 -17.24 -3.07
CA GLY A 42 -7.77 -16.06 -3.92
C GLY A 42 -9.19 -15.50 -3.96
N ASP A 43 -10.00 -15.71 -2.92
CA ASP A 43 -11.27 -15.02 -2.72
C ASP A 43 -11.11 -13.48 -2.81
N ALA A 44 -12.18 -12.74 -3.10
CA ALA A 44 -12.11 -11.28 -3.23
C ALA A 44 -12.17 -10.54 -1.89
N VAL A 45 -12.67 -11.20 -0.85
CA VAL A 45 -13.00 -10.61 0.46
C VAL A 45 -12.32 -11.38 1.58
N ARG A 46 -12.26 -12.70 1.51
CA ARG A 46 -11.65 -13.53 2.55
C ARG A 46 -10.13 -13.47 2.46
N ARG A 47 -9.49 -13.50 3.63
CA ARG A 47 -8.05 -13.76 3.77
C ARG A 47 -7.81 -15.27 3.73
N ASP A 48 -7.89 -15.86 2.55
CA ASP A 48 -7.79 -17.30 2.33
C ASP A 48 -6.42 -17.75 1.81
N CYS A 49 -5.54 -16.81 1.47
CA CYS A 49 -4.16 -17.10 1.10
C CYS A 49 -3.28 -17.17 2.36
N ARG A 50 -2.93 -18.38 2.79
CA ARG A 50 -1.90 -18.60 3.81
C ARG A 50 -0.53 -18.27 3.21
N ILE A 51 0.21 -17.36 3.83
CA ILE A 51 1.55 -16.98 3.36
C ILE A 51 2.58 -17.95 3.94
N GLU A 52 3.19 -18.79 3.12
CA GLU A 52 4.19 -19.77 3.56
C GLU A 52 5.60 -19.20 3.59
N GLU A 53 5.95 -18.42 2.56
CA GLU A 53 7.27 -17.82 2.40
C GLU A 53 7.14 -16.49 1.67
N VAL A 54 7.90 -15.49 2.10
CA VAL A 54 8.03 -14.21 1.39
C VAL A 54 9.49 -13.97 1.03
N SER A 55 9.73 -13.63 -0.24
CA SER A 55 11.08 -13.27 -0.70
C SER A 55 11.02 -12.04 -1.60
N GLY A 56 12.03 -11.18 -1.52
CA GLY A 56 12.08 -9.97 -2.35
C GLY A 56 12.93 -8.85 -1.77
N ASN A 57 12.60 -7.64 -2.21
CA ASN A 57 13.36 -6.43 -1.89
C ASN A 57 13.14 -5.94 -0.46
N PHE A 58 12.08 -6.39 0.22
CA PHE A 58 11.68 -5.94 1.55
C PHE A 58 11.73 -7.10 2.57
N PRO A 59 12.91 -7.41 3.16
CA PRO A 59 13.04 -8.46 4.17
C PRO A 59 12.06 -8.37 5.34
N ILE A 60 11.57 -7.17 5.69
CA ILE A 60 10.60 -7.01 6.78
C ILE A 60 9.30 -7.78 6.53
N LEU A 61 8.93 -7.99 5.27
CA LEU A 61 7.70 -8.71 4.90
C LEU A 61 7.76 -10.20 5.23
N THR A 62 8.91 -10.75 5.64
CA THR A 62 8.98 -12.10 6.23
C THR A 62 8.15 -12.22 7.52
N GLN A 63 7.79 -11.10 8.17
CA GLN A 63 6.84 -11.09 9.29
C GLN A 63 5.41 -11.47 8.87
N LEU A 64 5.08 -11.40 7.57
CA LEU A 64 3.81 -11.90 7.04
C LEU A 64 3.78 -13.43 6.95
N GLU A 65 4.92 -14.12 7.03
CA GLU A 65 4.93 -15.58 6.97
C GLU A 65 4.07 -16.17 8.09
N ARG A 66 3.27 -17.18 7.73
CA ARG A 66 2.29 -17.87 8.58
C ARG A 66 1.09 -17.01 8.99
N THR A 67 0.89 -15.85 8.37
CA THR A 67 -0.38 -15.11 8.44
C THR A 67 -1.22 -15.41 7.20
N ASP A 68 -2.47 -14.97 7.25
CA ASP A 68 -3.43 -15.13 6.16
C ASP A 68 -3.73 -13.75 5.59
N ALA A 69 -3.77 -13.64 4.26
CA ALA A 69 -4.07 -12.39 3.55
C ALA A 69 -5.02 -12.65 2.38
N ASN A 70 -5.62 -11.58 1.87
CA ASN A 70 -6.27 -11.57 0.59
C ASN A 70 -5.22 -11.35 -0.52
N LEU A 71 -5.42 -11.94 -1.71
CA LEU A 71 -4.52 -11.73 -2.85
C LEU A 71 -4.37 -10.24 -3.21
N ASP A 72 -5.48 -9.50 -3.20
CA ASP A 72 -5.49 -8.09 -3.59
C ASP A 72 -4.85 -7.20 -2.52
N GLU A 73 -4.82 -7.61 -1.24
CA GLU A 73 -4.07 -6.91 -0.19
C GLU A 73 -2.57 -6.99 -0.46
N LEU A 74 -2.07 -8.18 -0.83
CA LEU A 74 -0.66 -8.36 -1.19
C LEU A 74 -0.28 -7.58 -2.44
N ASP A 75 -1.16 -7.59 -3.45
CA ASP A 75 -0.96 -6.81 -4.68
C ASP A 75 -0.96 -5.30 -4.41
N TYR A 76 -1.92 -4.81 -3.63
CA TYR A 76 -2.00 -3.41 -3.24
C TYR A 76 -0.78 -2.96 -2.44
N LEU A 77 -0.35 -3.76 -1.46
CA LEU A 77 0.87 -3.50 -0.68
C LEU A 77 2.09 -3.42 -1.61
N ALA A 78 2.25 -4.36 -2.54
CA ALA A 78 3.37 -4.34 -3.47
C ALA A 78 3.38 -3.10 -4.37
N LYS A 79 2.22 -2.65 -4.86
CA LYS A 79 2.07 -1.42 -5.65
C LYS A 79 2.51 -0.19 -4.84
N ARG A 80 2.06 -0.07 -3.59
CA ARG A 80 2.49 1.01 -2.68
C ARG A 80 4.01 1.01 -2.50
N LEU A 81 4.59 -0.15 -2.21
CA LEU A 81 6.03 -0.30 -1.98
C LEU A 81 6.88 -0.05 -3.23
N ASP A 82 6.33 -0.24 -4.43
CA ASP A 82 7.03 0.00 -5.69
C ASP A 82 7.29 1.49 -5.94
N SER A 83 6.51 2.38 -5.35
CA SER A 83 6.74 3.84 -5.42
C SER A 83 7.83 4.37 -4.49
N PHE A 84 8.34 3.55 -3.57
CA PHE A 84 9.27 4.03 -2.55
C PHE A 84 10.69 4.23 -3.08
N ASP A 85 11.30 5.32 -2.67
CA ASP A 85 12.75 5.48 -2.76
C ASP A 85 13.49 4.66 -1.68
N ASP A 86 14.84 4.63 -1.75
CA ASP A 86 15.66 3.86 -0.81
C ASP A 86 15.48 4.31 0.66
N TYR A 87 15.19 5.60 0.88
CA TYR A 87 14.99 6.14 2.22
C TYR A 87 13.60 5.81 2.75
N GLU A 88 12.55 5.96 1.95
CA GLU A 88 11.19 5.54 2.31
C GLU A 88 11.13 4.05 2.61
N LYS A 89 11.82 3.24 1.82
CA LYS A 89 12.01 1.81 2.10
C LYS A 89 12.70 1.56 3.44
N THR A 90 13.68 2.39 3.82
CA THR A 90 14.36 2.28 5.10
C THR A 90 13.44 2.70 6.26
N GLN A 91 12.66 3.77 6.07
CA GLN A 91 11.66 4.24 7.02
C GLN A 91 10.60 3.18 7.29
N PHE A 92 10.02 2.61 6.23
CA PHE A 92 9.02 1.54 6.30
C PHE A 92 9.53 0.32 7.07
N GLN A 93 10.69 -0.23 6.68
CA GLN A 93 11.22 -1.42 7.34
C GLN A 93 11.64 -1.18 8.79
N GLY A 94 12.25 -0.02 9.06
CA GLY A 94 12.63 0.38 10.41
C GLY A 94 11.40 0.52 11.31
N MET A 95 10.36 1.20 10.82
CA MET A 95 9.16 1.43 11.63
C MET A 95 8.34 0.17 11.83
N ALA A 96 8.16 -0.65 10.80
CA ALA A 96 7.52 -1.95 10.94
C ALA A 96 8.25 -2.86 11.95
N SER A 97 9.59 -2.90 11.89
CA SER A 97 10.39 -3.65 12.87
C SER A 97 10.26 -3.10 14.29
N ARG A 98 10.12 -1.78 14.44
CA ARG A 98 9.94 -1.14 15.75
C ARG A 98 8.59 -1.45 16.35
N LEU A 99 7.53 -1.39 15.54
CA LEU A 99 6.15 -1.64 15.97
C LEU A 99 5.84 -3.13 16.09
N ASP A 100 6.71 -4.01 15.57
CA ASP A 100 6.52 -5.46 15.52
C ASP A 100 5.22 -5.83 14.79
N LEU A 101 5.08 -5.32 13.56
CA LEU A 101 3.90 -5.57 12.72
C LEU A 101 3.92 -6.97 12.10
N HIS A 102 2.75 -7.60 11.98
CA HIS A 102 2.61 -8.94 11.39
C HIS A 102 1.44 -9.04 10.40
N GLY A 103 0.53 -8.06 10.37
CA GLY A 103 -0.64 -8.04 9.48
C GLY A 103 -0.42 -7.27 8.18
N VAL A 104 -0.97 -7.78 7.07
CA VAL A 104 -0.92 -7.09 5.76
C VAL A 104 -1.63 -5.73 5.80
N ASP A 105 -2.70 -5.62 6.58
CA ASP A 105 -3.39 -4.37 6.87
C ASP A 105 -2.50 -3.35 7.59
N GLU A 106 -1.78 -3.78 8.63
CA GLU A 106 -0.82 -2.94 9.35
C GLU A 106 0.28 -2.43 8.40
N PHE A 107 0.80 -3.30 7.54
CA PHE A 107 1.77 -2.91 6.53
C PHE A 107 1.20 -1.93 5.50
N ILE A 108 -0.01 -2.17 4.98
CA ILE A 108 -0.69 -1.24 4.06
C ILE A 108 -0.84 0.13 4.72
N ASN A 109 -1.35 0.18 5.95
CA ASN A 109 -1.53 1.42 6.71
C ASN A 109 -0.20 2.15 6.95
N LEU A 110 0.86 1.41 7.27
CA LEU A 110 2.19 1.99 7.44
C LEU A 110 2.71 2.65 6.16
N THR A 111 2.37 2.14 4.96
CA THR A 111 2.82 2.76 3.69
C THR A 111 2.34 4.20 3.49
N PHE A 112 1.34 4.65 4.24
CA PHE A 112 0.79 6.01 4.14
C PHE A 112 1.42 7.02 5.10
N CYS A 113 2.12 6.55 6.12
CA CYS A 113 2.63 7.41 7.19
C CYS A 113 4.11 7.15 7.54
N CYS A 114 4.77 6.15 6.93
CA CYS A 114 6.16 5.84 7.25
C CYS A 114 7.13 7.01 6.94
N GLN A 115 6.77 7.90 6.02
CA GLN A 115 7.57 9.08 5.65
C GLN A 115 7.78 10.05 6.81
N GLU A 116 6.94 10.02 7.85
CA GLU A 116 7.00 10.91 9.03
C GLU A 116 8.08 10.48 10.05
N VAL A 117 8.61 9.27 9.91
CA VAL A 117 9.57 8.66 10.83
C VAL A 117 11.00 8.95 10.40
N THR A 118 11.90 9.31 11.31
CA THR A 118 13.33 9.45 10.96
C THR A 118 14.09 8.16 11.23
N VAL A 119 14.78 7.63 10.22
CA VAL A 119 15.66 6.47 10.39
C VAL A 119 17.10 6.82 10.08
N VAL A 120 17.97 6.64 11.07
CA VAL A 120 19.39 6.91 10.95
C VAL A 120 20.14 5.61 10.72
N THR A 121 20.70 5.46 9.52
CA THR A 121 21.56 4.33 9.12
C THR A 121 23.05 4.68 9.13
N ASP A 122 23.39 5.97 9.08
CA ASP A 122 24.75 6.47 9.10
C ASP A 122 24.86 7.73 9.98
N PHE A 123 25.77 7.69 10.95
CA PHE A 123 26.03 8.78 11.90
C PHE A 123 27.25 9.65 11.51
N ASN A 124 27.94 9.33 10.41
CA ASN A 124 29.19 10.01 10.05
C ASN A 124 28.97 11.44 9.53
N ASN A 125 27.79 11.76 8.99
CA ASN A 125 27.49 13.08 8.42
C ASN A 125 26.24 13.69 9.06
N LEU A 126 26.47 14.44 10.15
CA LEU A 126 25.41 15.14 10.88
C LEU A 126 24.70 16.22 10.04
N GLU A 127 25.37 16.85 9.07
CA GLU A 127 24.74 17.84 8.21
C GLU A 127 23.66 17.16 7.34
N SER A 128 24.01 16.03 6.71
CA SER A 128 23.07 15.25 5.91
C SER A 128 21.95 14.64 6.76
N LEU A 129 22.27 14.17 7.97
CA LEU A 129 21.29 13.61 8.89
C LEU A 129 20.26 14.66 9.28
N GLY A 130 20.71 15.83 9.74
CA GLY A 130 19.82 16.89 10.18
C GLY A 130 19.00 17.48 9.05
N ARG A 131 19.57 17.55 7.83
CA ARG A 131 18.83 17.95 6.63
C ARG A 131 17.71 16.97 6.32
N ARG A 132 17.98 15.67 6.38
CA ARG A 132 16.98 14.63 6.14
C ARG A 132 15.89 14.64 7.19
N HIS A 133 16.27 14.67 8.47
CA HIS A 133 15.34 14.76 9.59
C HIS A 133 14.43 16.00 9.47
N TYR A 134 15.00 17.16 9.13
CA TYR A 134 14.22 18.39 8.94
C TYR A 134 13.17 18.24 7.83
N LEU A 135 13.54 17.65 6.69
CA LEU A 135 12.61 17.41 5.58
C LEU A 135 11.54 16.37 5.95
N THR A 136 11.92 15.32 6.69
CA THR A 136 10.97 14.32 7.23
C THR A 136 9.89 14.96 8.09
N LEU A 137 10.26 15.85 9.03
CA LEU A 137 9.29 16.52 9.89
C LEU A 137 8.39 17.52 9.15
N GLY A 138 8.89 18.14 8.08
CA GLY A 138 8.17 19.18 7.34
C GLY A 138 7.40 18.67 6.13
N GLY A 139 7.60 17.43 5.69
CA GLY A 139 7.12 16.93 4.40
C GLY A 139 7.74 17.62 3.18
N GLY A 140 8.70 18.54 3.39
CA GLY A 140 9.29 19.41 2.39
C GLY A 140 9.83 20.70 3.00
N ALA A 141 10.58 21.47 2.20
CA ALA A 141 11.04 22.80 2.55
C ALA A 141 11.35 23.62 1.30
N SER A 142 11.15 24.94 1.36
CA SER A 142 11.56 25.84 0.28
C SER A 142 13.09 25.97 0.22
N MET A 143 13.63 26.38 -0.93
CA MET A 143 15.07 26.63 -1.05
C MET A 143 15.54 27.71 -0.07
N GLU A 144 14.73 28.73 0.18
CA GLU A 144 15.03 29.78 1.17
C GLU A 144 15.08 29.23 2.60
N GLU A 145 14.17 28.33 2.98
CA GLU A 145 14.15 27.70 4.32
C GLU A 145 15.34 26.78 4.57
N MET A 146 15.89 26.19 3.49
CA MET A 146 17.08 25.36 3.55
C MET A 146 18.37 26.19 3.58
N GLN A 147 18.38 27.38 2.96
CA GLN A 147 19.57 28.21 2.85
C GLN A 147 20.00 28.77 4.22
N GLY A 148 21.25 28.50 4.60
CA GLY A 148 21.84 29.02 5.83
C GLY A 148 21.29 28.37 7.11
N ARG A 149 20.44 27.34 7.00
CA ARG A 149 20.03 26.53 8.15
C ARG A 149 21.19 25.64 8.59
N ASP A 150 21.46 25.64 9.89
CA ASP A 150 22.47 24.78 10.50
C ASP A 150 21.87 23.38 10.73
N PHE A 151 22.05 22.49 9.74
CA PHE A 151 21.51 21.14 9.83
C PHE A 151 22.28 20.26 10.81
N ARG A 152 23.57 20.51 11.02
CA ARG A 152 24.31 19.83 12.10
C ARG A 152 23.66 20.07 13.46
N SER A 153 23.22 21.28 13.77
CA SER A 153 22.51 21.57 15.02
C SER A 153 21.16 20.85 15.10
N VAL A 154 20.43 20.73 13.99
CA VAL A 154 19.18 19.92 13.92
C VAL A 154 19.45 18.44 14.21
N ALA A 155 20.51 17.88 13.64
CA ALA A 155 20.92 16.50 13.92
C ALA A 155 21.25 16.29 15.40
N LEU A 156 22.04 17.17 15.99
CA LEU A 156 22.40 17.06 17.41
C LEU A 156 21.17 17.16 18.31
N ALA A 157 20.22 18.05 17.99
CA ALA A 157 18.96 18.16 18.73
C ALA A 157 18.15 16.85 18.70
N LEU A 158 18.08 16.17 17.55
CA LEU A 158 17.46 14.85 17.46
C LEU A 158 18.18 13.82 18.33
N LEU A 159 19.50 13.71 18.19
CA LEU A 159 20.30 12.69 18.85
C LEU A 159 20.35 12.85 20.37
N ASP A 160 20.36 14.09 20.87
CA ASP A 160 20.42 14.41 22.29
C ASP A 160 19.02 14.46 22.94
N GLY A 161 18.00 14.83 22.17
CA GLY A 161 16.66 15.13 22.67
C GLY A 161 15.66 13.98 22.57
N GLU A 162 15.82 13.07 21.61
CA GLU A 162 14.88 11.99 21.37
C GLU A 162 15.47 10.59 21.63
N VAL A 163 14.58 9.67 22.01
CA VAL A 163 14.98 8.28 22.27
C VAL A 163 14.84 7.45 21.01
N GLY A 164 15.97 7.26 20.32
CA GLY A 164 16.08 6.35 19.19
C GLY A 164 15.90 4.87 19.61
N ARG A 165 15.30 4.05 18.73
CA ARG A 165 15.19 2.60 18.88
C ARG A 165 16.03 1.89 17.84
N VAL A 166 16.92 1.01 18.29
CA VAL A 166 17.78 0.24 17.40
C VAL A 166 16.98 -0.89 16.77
N THR A 167 17.01 -0.97 15.45
CA THR A 167 16.44 -2.06 14.64
C THR A 167 17.51 -2.62 13.70
N HIS A 168 17.20 -3.71 13.00
CA HIS A 168 18.07 -4.24 11.94
C HIS A 168 18.23 -3.28 10.75
N TYR A 169 17.37 -2.26 10.64
CA TYR A 169 17.33 -1.31 9.53
C TYR A 169 17.88 0.07 9.89
N GLY A 170 18.41 0.25 11.11
CA GLY A 170 18.93 1.52 11.62
C GLY A 170 18.30 1.93 12.94
N VAL A 171 18.58 3.16 13.36
CA VAL A 171 18.00 3.74 14.59
C VAL A 171 16.78 4.58 14.22
N VAL A 172 15.62 4.16 14.71
CA VAL A 172 14.31 4.75 14.43
C VAL A 172 13.97 5.80 15.48
N TYR A 173 13.62 6.99 15.03
CA TYR A 173 13.09 8.09 15.83
C TYR A 173 11.64 8.33 15.41
N ASP A 174 10.72 8.16 16.35
CA ASP A 174 9.28 8.19 16.05
C ASP A 174 8.79 9.58 15.71
N ASN A 175 9.40 10.64 16.23
CA ASN A 175 8.93 12.01 16.03
C ASN A 175 7.45 12.23 16.43
N GLY A 176 6.93 11.45 17.40
CA GLY A 176 5.51 11.49 17.78
C GLY A 176 4.57 10.77 16.82
N PHE A 177 5.10 9.88 15.97
CA PHE A 177 4.34 9.07 15.02
C PHE A 177 3.12 8.39 15.64
N GLU A 178 2.00 8.48 14.93
CA GLU A 178 0.77 7.74 15.18
C GLU A 178 0.32 7.06 13.89
N MET A 179 0.07 5.75 13.94
CA MET A 179 -0.28 4.99 12.74
C MET A 179 -1.71 5.28 12.29
N SER A 180 -1.85 5.95 11.16
CA SER A 180 -3.14 6.19 10.51
C SER A 180 -3.77 4.87 10.04
N GLN A 181 -5.04 4.65 10.38
CA GLN A 181 -5.83 3.48 9.94
C GLN A 181 -6.69 3.87 8.73
N LEU A 182 -6.09 3.88 7.54
CA LEU A 182 -6.79 4.25 6.30
C LEU A 182 -7.44 3.05 5.61
N TYR A 183 -6.77 1.90 5.65
CA TYR A 183 -7.30 0.64 5.16
C TYR A 183 -8.10 -0.06 6.27
N ASP A 184 -9.35 -0.37 5.98
CA ASP A 184 -10.33 -0.93 6.90
C ASP A 184 -10.48 -2.47 6.80
N GLY A 185 -9.65 -3.11 5.96
CA GLY A 185 -9.73 -4.55 5.66
C GLY A 185 -10.62 -4.89 4.47
N HIS A 186 -11.28 -3.90 3.84
CA HIS A 186 -12.19 -4.11 2.72
C HIS A 186 -11.95 -3.13 1.57
N SER A 187 -11.99 -1.83 1.84
CA SER A 187 -11.88 -0.77 0.84
C SER A 187 -10.46 -0.22 0.81
N PHE A 188 -9.76 -0.46 -0.30
CA PHE A 188 -8.41 0.09 -0.49
C PHE A 188 -8.44 1.62 -0.59
N PRO A 189 -7.55 2.34 0.11
CA PRO A 189 -7.42 3.77 -0.07
C PRO A 189 -7.09 4.13 -1.53
N GLN A 190 -7.55 5.30 -1.98
CA GLN A 190 -7.29 5.81 -3.32
C GLN A 190 -5.78 5.84 -3.59
N TYR A 191 -5.34 5.15 -4.64
CA TYR A 191 -3.94 5.10 -5.05
C TYR A 191 -3.80 4.71 -6.52
N ARG A 192 -3.52 5.70 -7.37
CA ARG A 192 -3.18 5.50 -8.78
C ARG A 192 -1.74 5.01 -8.93
N TYR A 193 -1.57 3.70 -9.07
CA TYR A 193 -0.26 3.06 -9.19
C TYR A 193 0.40 3.30 -10.57
N GLU A 194 -0.36 3.14 -11.64
CA GLU A 194 0.07 3.35 -13.02
C GLU A 194 -0.86 4.32 -13.74
N ASP A 195 -0.41 4.86 -14.88
CA ASP A 195 -1.22 5.74 -15.72
C ASP A 195 -2.51 5.03 -16.13
N CYS A 196 -3.64 5.71 -15.98
CA CYS A 196 -4.96 5.19 -16.32
C CYS A 196 -5.72 6.22 -17.15
N LEU A 197 -6.58 5.74 -18.05
CA LEU A 197 -7.42 6.61 -18.86
C LEU A 197 -8.52 7.26 -18.04
N MET A 198 -8.96 6.60 -16.96
CA MET A 198 -10.10 7.07 -16.18
C MET A 198 -10.05 6.53 -14.76
N GLU A 199 -10.25 7.42 -13.80
CA GLU A 199 -10.41 7.07 -12.39
C GLU A 199 -11.88 7.13 -12.01
N VAL A 200 -12.37 6.02 -11.46
CA VAL A 200 -13.78 5.83 -11.14
C VAL A 200 -13.94 5.43 -9.69
N GLU A 201 -14.82 6.14 -9.00
CA GLU A 201 -15.33 5.74 -7.70
C GLU A 201 -16.51 4.78 -7.87
N MET A 202 -16.43 3.64 -7.20
CA MET A 202 -17.46 2.59 -7.15
C MET A 202 -18.11 2.58 -5.77
N SER A 203 -19.43 2.60 -5.74
CA SER A 203 -20.24 2.48 -4.53
C SER A 203 -21.50 1.66 -4.76
N SER A 204 -22.13 1.21 -3.67
CA SER A 204 -23.47 0.64 -3.73
C SER A 204 -24.50 1.77 -3.70
N ARG A 205 -25.58 1.66 -4.49
CA ARG A 205 -26.74 2.56 -4.39
C ARG A 205 -27.39 2.62 -3.00
N TYR A 206 -27.13 1.60 -2.17
CA TYR A 206 -27.66 1.48 -0.82
C TYR A 206 -26.61 1.86 0.25
N ALA A 207 -25.41 2.27 -0.17
CA ALA A 207 -24.35 2.67 0.73
C ALA A 207 -24.77 3.92 1.51
N PRO A 208 -24.61 3.94 2.85
CA PRO A 208 -24.66 5.17 3.63
C PRO A 208 -23.69 6.24 3.08
N PRO A 209 -23.99 7.54 3.24
CA PRO A 209 -23.15 8.63 2.73
C PRO A 209 -21.68 8.58 3.20
N ASP A 210 -21.42 8.02 4.37
CA ASP A 210 -20.07 7.92 4.96
C ASP A 210 -19.39 6.57 4.70
N SER A 211 -19.92 5.76 3.77
CA SER A 211 -19.30 4.46 3.44
C SER A 211 -18.00 4.68 2.68
N PRO A 212 -16.94 3.90 2.98
CA PRO A 212 -15.71 3.98 2.24
C PRO A 212 -15.94 3.56 0.79
N ALA A 213 -15.54 4.43 -0.13
CA ALA A 213 -15.58 4.18 -1.56
C ALA A 213 -14.53 3.15 -1.99
N ALA A 214 -14.82 2.42 -3.08
CA ALA A 214 -13.79 1.69 -3.81
C ALA A 214 -13.39 2.43 -5.08
N TYR A 215 -12.15 2.25 -5.52
CA TYR A 215 -11.60 2.96 -6.68
C TYR A 215 -11.19 1.97 -7.76
N LEU A 216 -11.48 2.33 -9.01
CA LEU A 216 -11.05 1.61 -10.22
C LEU A 216 -10.24 2.55 -11.12
N TYR A 217 -9.14 2.03 -11.66
CA TYR A 217 -8.22 2.75 -12.55
C TYR A 217 -8.24 2.11 -13.93
N LEU A 218 -9.11 2.60 -14.82
CA LEU A 218 -9.42 1.95 -16.08
C LEU A 218 -8.33 2.19 -17.15
N PRO A 219 -8.05 1.19 -18.01
CA PRO A 219 -8.77 -0.08 -18.15
C PRO A 219 -8.37 -1.14 -17.11
N VAL A 220 -9.35 -1.91 -16.63
CA VAL A 220 -9.14 -3.12 -15.81
C VAL A 220 -9.90 -4.31 -16.38
N SER A 221 -9.55 -5.52 -15.97
CA SER A 221 -10.29 -6.72 -16.38
C SER A 221 -11.69 -6.76 -15.73
N GLN A 222 -12.58 -7.53 -16.36
CA GLN A 222 -13.90 -7.81 -15.80
C GLN A 222 -13.81 -8.44 -14.40
N THR A 223 -12.83 -9.33 -14.19
CA THR A 223 -12.55 -9.95 -12.90
C THR A 223 -12.20 -8.92 -11.84
N GLN A 224 -11.36 -7.92 -12.16
CA GLN A 224 -11.02 -6.84 -11.22
C GLN A 224 -12.24 -6.00 -10.84
N ILE A 225 -13.15 -5.73 -11.79
CA ILE A 225 -14.41 -5.04 -11.52
C ILE A 225 -15.27 -5.85 -10.55
N GLU A 226 -15.51 -7.13 -10.85
CA GLU A 226 -16.35 -8.02 -10.04
C GLU A 226 -15.79 -8.21 -8.63
N ARG A 227 -14.48 -8.38 -8.50
CA ARG A 227 -13.81 -8.50 -7.19
C ARG A 227 -13.91 -7.21 -6.38
N THR A 228 -13.82 -6.05 -7.03
CA THR A 228 -14.02 -4.75 -6.37
C THR A 228 -15.46 -4.60 -5.89
N MET A 229 -16.44 -4.98 -6.71
CA MET A 229 -17.85 -5.01 -6.32
C MET A 229 -18.08 -5.87 -5.07
N LEU A 230 -17.51 -7.08 -5.02
CA LEU A 230 -17.65 -7.97 -3.87
C LEU A 230 -17.08 -7.37 -2.57
N ARG A 231 -15.93 -6.67 -2.63
CA ARG A 231 -15.33 -6.01 -1.45
C ARG A 231 -16.23 -4.93 -0.85
N VAL A 232 -16.94 -4.19 -1.68
CA VAL A 232 -17.90 -3.16 -1.21
C VAL A 232 -19.33 -3.69 -1.06
N GLY A 233 -19.52 -5.02 -1.07
CA GLY A 233 -20.82 -5.65 -0.82
C GLY A 233 -21.84 -5.53 -1.95
N ILE A 234 -21.40 -5.23 -3.17
CA ILE A 234 -22.25 -5.16 -4.36
C ILE A 234 -22.31 -6.56 -5.00
N ASN A 235 -23.49 -7.18 -4.95
CA ASN A 235 -23.69 -8.54 -5.47
C ASN A 235 -24.31 -8.59 -6.88
N ASN A 236 -24.71 -7.43 -7.42
CA ASN A 236 -25.28 -7.34 -8.76
C ASN A 236 -25.00 -5.96 -9.37
N TYR A 237 -24.85 -5.92 -10.69
CA TYR A 237 -24.63 -4.67 -11.44
C TYR A 237 -25.76 -3.67 -11.33
N GLY A 238 -26.98 -4.13 -11.02
CA GLY A 238 -28.12 -3.25 -10.85
C GLY A 238 -27.95 -2.29 -9.68
N ASP A 239 -27.17 -2.66 -8.66
CA ASP A 239 -26.95 -1.87 -7.44
C ASP A 239 -25.63 -1.08 -7.44
N LEU A 240 -24.86 -1.18 -8.54
CA LEU A 240 -23.62 -0.45 -8.75
C LEU A 240 -23.93 1.02 -9.08
N CYS A 241 -23.24 1.94 -8.42
CA CYS A 241 -23.18 3.34 -8.80
C CYS A 241 -21.73 3.72 -9.08
N LEU A 242 -21.49 4.47 -10.16
CA LEU A 242 -20.16 4.91 -10.57
C LEU A 242 -20.10 6.43 -10.59
N ARG A 243 -19.01 7.00 -10.07
CA ARG A 243 -18.73 8.43 -10.14
C ARG A 243 -17.34 8.66 -10.72
N PHE A 244 -17.26 9.46 -11.78
CA PHE A 244 -15.98 9.82 -12.37
C PHE A 244 -15.24 10.83 -11.51
N LEU A 245 -13.94 10.60 -11.33
CA LEU A 245 -13.05 11.49 -10.60
C LEU A 245 -12.11 12.23 -11.55
N GLU A 246 -11.49 11.50 -12.48
CA GLU A 246 -10.57 12.03 -13.48
C GLU A 246 -10.70 11.24 -14.79
N SER A 247 -10.53 11.93 -15.92
CA SER A 247 -10.64 11.36 -17.28
C SER A 247 -9.55 11.97 -18.17
N GLU A 248 -8.79 11.11 -18.82
CA GLU A 248 -7.85 11.47 -19.89
C GLU A 248 -8.42 11.18 -21.28
N LEU A 249 -9.74 10.96 -21.37
CA LEU A 249 -10.41 10.75 -22.65
C LEU A 249 -10.46 12.06 -23.45
N PRO A 250 -10.52 11.98 -24.80
CA PRO A 250 -10.77 13.15 -25.61
C PRO A 250 -12.05 13.87 -25.18
N GLU A 251 -12.05 15.20 -25.17
CA GLU A 251 -13.19 16.02 -24.69
C GLU A 251 -14.52 15.63 -25.33
N GLU A 252 -14.53 15.23 -26.61
CA GLU A 252 -15.75 14.82 -27.30
C GLU A 252 -16.31 13.49 -26.79
N VAL A 253 -15.45 12.59 -26.32
CA VAL A 253 -15.86 11.32 -25.69
C VAL A 253 -16.31 11.59 -24.27
N ASP A 254 -15.54 12.39 -23.52
CA ASP A 254 -15.86 12.75 -22.15
C ASP A 254 -17.21 13.46 -22.03
N ALA A 255 -17.49 14.43 -22.91
CA ALA A 255 -18.78 15.12 -22.97
C ALA A 255 -19.96 14.22 -23.37
N ALA A 256 -19.71 13.08 -24.02
CA ALA A 256 -20.75 12.10 -24.35
C ALA A 256 -21.02 11.11 -23.20
N LEU A 257 -20.08 10.99 -22.27
CA LEU A 257 -20.19 10.21 -21.04
C LEU A 257 -20.81 11.10 -19.96
N ASP A 258 -22.06 11.54 -20.16
CA ASP A 258 -22.81 12.33 -19.16
C ASP A 258 -23.38 11.40 -18.07
N PHE A 259 -22.54 11.05 -17.08
CA PHE A 259 -22.90 10.16 -15.97
C PHE A 259 -23.16 10.92 -14.66
N GLU A 260 -23.70 12.14 -14.72
CA GLU A 260 -23.97 12.91 -13.50
C GLU A 260 -24.92 12.20 -12.51
N ASN A 261 -25.67 11.15 -12.90
CA ASN A 261 -26.48 10.31 -12.00
C ASN A 261 -26.79 8.88 -12.54
N GLU A 262 -25.80 8.00 -12.72
CA GLU A 262 -26.08 6.54 -12.92
C GLU A 262 -25.41 5.63 -11.88
#